data_AF-A0A6L7RVD6-F1
#
_entry.id   AF-A0A6L7RVD6-F1
#
_cell.length_a   1.000
_cell.length_b   1.000
_cell.length_c   1.000
_cell.angle_alpha   90.00
_cell.angle_beta   90.00
_cell.angle_gamma   90.00
#
_symmetry.space_group_name_H-M   'P 1'
#
loop_
_entity.id
_entity.type
_entity.pdbx_description
1 polymer ?
#
loop_
_entity_poly.entity_id
_entity_poly.type
_entity_poly.pdbx_seq_one_letter_code
_entity_poly.pdbx_strand_id
1 'polypeptide(L)'
;MSLLRLAIVIALATTIAFVFACGGDTESIDFGYAGASGAPGEPGALMARDESGGLSVVETVVVERVVEVAVEREVMKEVELVQPAAAAAMVMEKSESESAQNVEISFQPQNRIIVRNADMSVESNDPIATIDDIGDLAVQRGGWVVNSNTSDHGFYHITIRIPAETLDAVIQQITNGVAKVISVNSDSTDFTEEYIDLGARRSTVQETVDALTELLRSEKYDSVQELLEVQREITNWQADLERIDGRLAFINESAAFSRLTVTVNRSPIPMRVDVGEDVHVGIGVGRKYTARFFPPEDYDSYEITWDFGDGSGPQTVYSGLRTQGEDGLLSVPVRHTYSSDEFSPHVVTVRVRASSDRGLAEGEDQLWANVSELPRLDAFISASEWDVEQGEPVTFTASFNHPDTLRDLEYSWDFRDGSPVINGTVASGETGVEVEHAFERHRPESYRVVFEIQGDSDAGEVKETHETYVSVYPAPTVEADELAASCTATTPVKA
;
A
#
# COMPACT_ATOMS: atom_id res chain seq x y z
N MET A 1 9.84 -72.61 -18.75
CA MET A 1 10.72 -72.44 -19.93
C MET A 1 11.28 -71.02 -19.84
N SER A 2 12.53 -70.81 -19.40
CA SER A 2 13.77 -70.96 -20.23
C SER A 2 13.83 -69.79 -21.22
N LEU A 3 14.80 -68.86 -21.31
CA LEU A 3 16.19 -68.64 -20.88
C LEU A 3 16.43 -67.11 -20.97
N LEU A 4 17.15 -66.42 -20.08
CA LEU A 4 18.62 -66.28 -19.98
C LEU A 4 19.31 -65.55 -21.16
N ARG A 5 20.17 -64.57 -20.80
CA ARG A 5 21.29 -63.90 -21.54
C ARG A 5 20.89 -62.64 -22.33
N LEU A 6 21.67 -61.56 -22.42
CA LEU A 6 23.08 -61.30 -22.11
C LEU A 6 23.28 -59.76 -22.00
N ALA A 7 24.16 -59.29 -21.12
CA ALA A 7 24.69 -57.94 -21.11
C ALA A 7 25.94 -57.84 -22.00
N ILE A 8 26.16 -56.73 -22.71
CA ILE A 8 27.50 -56.21 -23.09
C ILE A 8 27.49 -54.68 -23.03
N VAL A 9 28.46 -54.17 -22.27
CA VAL A 9 28.92 -52.79 -22.09
C VAL A 9 30.07 -52.53 -23.07
N ILE A 10 30.16 -51.32 -23.64
CA ILE A 10 31.46 -50.74 -24.05
C ILE A 10 31.58 -49.37 -23.41
N ALA A 11 32.61 -49.26 -22.57
CA ALA A 11 33.13 -48.04 -21.97
C ALA A 11 34.18 -47.42 -22.90
N LEU A 12 34.36 -46.10 -22.82
CA LEU A 12 35.68 -45.51 -22.94
C LEU A 12 35.90 -44.53 -21.79
N ALA A 13 36.89 -44.86 -20.97
CA ALA A 13 37.46 -44.07 -19.91
C ALA A 13 38.90 -43.72 -20.29
N THR A 14 39.38 -42.55 -19.86
CA THR A 14 40.79 -42.31 -19.48
C THR A 14 40.83 -41.04 -18.63
N THR A 15 40.91 -41.09 -17.28
CA THR A 15 42.09 -41.32 -16.38
C THR A 15 42.85 -40.03 -16.06
N ILE A 16 43.39 -39.71 -14.87
CA ILE A 16 43.61 -40.37 -13.56
C ILE A 16 44.16 -39.28 -12.61
N ALA A 17 43.85 -39.34 -11.30
CA ALA A 17 44.84 -39.31 -10.22
C ALA A 17 44.19 -39.53 -8.83
N PHE A 18 44.58 -40.64 -8.20
CA PHE A 18 44.30 -41.12 -6.83
C PHE A 18 44.82 -40.16 -5.74
N VAL A 19 44.37 -40.18 -4.47
CA VAL A 19 44.64 -41.21 -3.44
C VAL A 19 43.68 -41.10 -2.24
N PHE A 20 43.16 -42.27 -1.81
CA PHE A 20 42.75 -42.81 -0.47
C PHE A 20 42.73 -41.90 0.79
N ALA A 21 41.91 -42.10 1.83
CA ALA A 21 41.25 -43.30 2.36
C ALA A 21 40.19 -43.00 3.45
N CYS A 22 39.20 -43.91 3.56
CA CYS A 22 38.50 -44.47 4.74
C CYS A 22 37.75 -43.64 5.79
N GLY A 23 36.44 -43.96 5.91
CA GLY A 23 35.70 -44.27 7.16
C GLY A 23 35.21 -43.08 7.98
N GLY A 24 34.01 -43.03 8.56
CA GLY A 24 32.88 -43.95 8.67
C GLY A 24 31.84 -43.30 9.60
N ASP A 25 30.57 -43.56 9.32
CA ASP A 25 29.38 -43.65 10.19
C ASP A 25 29.12 -42.73 11.41
N THR A 26 27.86 -42.24 11.45
CA THR A 26 27.00 -41.95 12.63
C THR A 26 27.42 -40.77 13.51
N GLU A 27 26.56 -39.95 14.11
CA GLU A 27 25.16 -40.05 14.54
C GLU A 27 24.65 -38.63 14.87
N SER A 28 23.32 -38.47 14.91
CA SER A 28 22.58 -37.25 15.26
C SER A 28 22.76 -36.79 16.71
N ILE A 29 22.80 -35.47 16.97
CA ILE A 29 22.59 -34.91 18.31
C ILE A 29 21.65 -33.69 18.26
N ASP A 30 20.61 -33.84 19.08
CA ASP A 30 19.53 -32.94 19.50
C ASP A 30 20.05 -31.79 20.40
N PHE A 31 19.55 -30.57 20.24
CA PHE A 31 19.91 -29.41 21.07
C PHE A 31 18.70 -28.92 21.88
N GLY A 32 18.69 -29.27 23.16
CA GLY A 32 17.81 -28.70 24.18
C GLY A 32 18.28 -27.33 24.66
N TYR A 33 17.32 -26.41 24.76
CA TYR A 33 17.46 -25.08 25.37
C TYR A 33 17.36 -25.14 26.89
N ALA A 34 18.23 -24.41 27.60
CA ALA A 34 18.02 -23.97 28.97
C ALA A 34 18.64 -22.57 29.17
N GLY A 35 17.84 -21.65 29.69
CA GLY A 35 18.21 -20.24 29.92
C GLY A 35 18.62 -19.91 31.36
N ALA A 36 19.18 -18.71 31.52
CA ALA A 36 19.27 -17.88 32.74
C ALA A 36 20.00 -16.58 32.35
N SER A 37 19.39 -15.38 32.32
CA SER A 37 19.06 -14.47 33.44
C SER A 37 20.27 -13.93 34.23
N GLY A 38 20.55 -12.62 34.13
CA GLY A 38 21.43 -11.90 35.06
C GLY A 38 21.90 -10.52 34.55
N ALA A 39 21.54 -9.46 35.28
CA ALA A 39 21.72 -8.04 34.95
C ALA A 39 23.12 -7.46 35.39
N PRO A 40 23.45 -6.18 35.06
CA PRO A 40 24.83 -5.69 34.87
C PRO A 40 25.43 -4.89 36.05
N GLY A 41 26.77 -4.76 36.09
CA GLY A 41 27.51 -3.85 36.97
C GLY A 41 28.97 -3.67 36.54
N GLU A 42 29.38 -2.42 36.27
CA GLU A 42 30.76 -1.93 36.07
C GLU A 42 31.44 -1.55 37.43
N PRO A 43 32.68 -1.00 37.52
CA PRO A 43 33.87 -1.00 36.65
C PRO A 43 35.19 -1.38 37.40
N GLY A 44 36.34 -1.49 36.70
CA GLY A 44 37.65 -1.13 37.28
C GLY A 44 38.83 -2.10 37.11
N ALA A 45 39.70 -1.76 36.15
CA ALA A 45 41.17 -1.93 36.04
C ALA A 45 41.93 -2.94 36.93
N LEU A 46 42.82 -3.74 36.31
CA LEU A 46 44.30 -3.57 36.36
C LEU A 46 45.07 -4.75 35.69
N MET A 47 46.01 -4.37 34.83
CA MET A 47 47.37 -4.91 34.64
C MET A 47 47.61 -6.34 34.10
N ALA A 48 48.06 -6.35 32.85
CA ALA A 48 49.35 -6.85 32.36
C ALA A 48 49.85 -8.24 32.80
N ARG A 49 49.89 -9.16 31.83
CA ARG A 49 51.03 -10.07 31.65
C ARG A 49 51.18 -10.46 30.17
N ASP A 50 52.33 -10.11 29.62
CA ASP A 50 52.82 -10.44 28.29
C ASP A 50 53.33 -11.90 28.27
N GLU A 51 53.09 -12.63 27.18
CA GLU A 51 54.16 -13.16 26.33
C GLU A 51 53.63 -14.13 25.25
N SER A 52 54.11 -13.85 24.03
CA SER A 52 54.41 -14.76 22.93
C SER A 52 53.29 -15.12 21.92
N GLY A 53 53.55 -14.74 20.66
CA GLY A 53 53.22 -15.62 19.53
C GLY A 53 52.59 -14.96 18.30
N GLY A 54 53.43 -14.37 17.44
CA GLY A 54 53.32 -14.60 15.99
C GLY A 54 52.30 -13.78 15.19
N LEU A 55 52.81 -12.72 14.56
CA LEU A 55 52.23 -12.00 13.42
C LEU A 55 51.68 -12.93 12.32
N SER A 56 50.43 -12.72 11.91
CA SER A 56 50.07 -12.66 10.48
C SER A 56 49.02 -11.58 10.28
N VAL A 57 49.39 -10.60 9.45
CA VAL A 57 48.57 -9.45 9.08
C VAL A 57 47.56 -9.93 8.04
N VAL A 58 46.27 -9.89 8.36
CA VAL A 58 45.19 -9.93 7.37
C VAL A 58 44.66 -8.51 7.25
N GLU A 59 45.20 -7.80 6.27
CA GLU A 59 44.70 -6.52 5.79
C GLU A 59 43.26 -6.74 5.30
N THR A 60 42.31 -6.15 6.02
CA THR A 60 40.89 -6.17 5.62
C THR A 60 40.71 -5.08 4.57
N VAL A 61 40.70 -5.49 3.30
CA VAL A 61 40.37 -4.61 2.17
C VAL A 61 38.87 -4.32 2.22
N VAL A 62 38.52 -3.12 2.64
CA VAL A 62 37.19 -2.54 2.45
C VAL A 62 37.10 -2.14 0.97
N VAL A 63 36.33 -2.89 0.19
CA VAL A 63 35.98 -2.50 -1.18
C VAL A 63 34.83 -1.51 -1.10
N GLU A 64 35.15 -0.23 -1.04
CA GLU A 64 34.22 0.86 -1.27
C GLU A 64 33.96 0.95 -2.77
N ARG A 65 32.81 0.44 -3.21
CA ARG A 65 32.39 0.43 -4.61
C ARG A 65 31.75 1.79 -4.94
N VAL A 66 32.58 2.73 -5.38
CA VAL A 66 32.11 3.99 -5.99
C VAL A 66 31.53 3.66 -7.37
N VAL A 67 30.21 3.80 -7.51
CA VAL A 67 29.50 3.75 -8.79
C VAL A 67 29.47 5.18 -9.33
N GLU A 68 30.30 5.46 -10.34
CA GLU A 68 30.15 6.66 -11.17
C GLU A 68 28.90 6.48 -12.06
N VAL A 69 27.84 7.21 -11.72
CA VAL A 69 26.67 7.38 -12.58
C VAL A 69 26.97 8.53 -13.54
N ALA A 70 27.26 8.20 -14.80
CA ALA A 70 27.31 9.18 -15.88
C ALA A 70 25.88 9.64 -16.19
N VAL A 71 25.55 10.87 -15.78
CA VAL A 71 24.31 11.56 -16.14
C VAL A 71 24.56 12.30 -17.44
N GLU A 72 24.08 11.74 -18.56
CA GLU A 72 24.05 12.42 -19.85
C GLU A 72 22.83 13.37 -19.85
N ARG A 73 23.11 14.68 -19.77
CA ARG A 73 22.11 15.75 -19.89
C ARG A 73 21.86 16.01 -21.38
N GLU A 74 20.76 15.51 -21.92
CA GLU A 74 20.17 16.08 -23.13
C GLU A 74 19.33 17.31 -22.77
N VAL A 75 19.78 18.47 -23.25
CA VAL A 75 19.09 19.75 -23.14
C VAL A 75 17.98 19.77 -24.19
N MET A 76 16.72 19.61 -23.75
CA MET A 76 15.57 19.98 -24.55
C MET A 76 15.62 21.48 -24.83
N LYS A 77 15.79 21.84 -26.10
CA LYS A 77 15.64 23.21 -26.57
C LYS A 77 14.21 23.37 -27.06
N GLU A 78 13.51 24.31 -26.44
CA GLU A 78 12.20 24.81 -26.79
C GLU A 78 12.13 25.22 -28.27
N VAL A 79 11.26 24.56 -29.03
CA VAL A 79 10.94 24.93 -30.42
C VAL A 79 9.53 25.51 -30.41
N GLU A 80 9.51 26.83 -30.48
CA GLU A 80 8.36 27.70 -30.63
C GLU A 80 7.60 27.37 -31.93
N LEU A 81 6.29 27.08 -31.81
CA LEU A 81 5.39 26.87 -32.94
C LEU A 81 5.22 28.17 -33.74
N VAL A 82 5.80 28.22 -34.94
CA VAL A 82 5.44 29.21 -35.97
C VAL A 82 4.81 28.48 -37.14
N GLN A 83 3.50 28.70 -37.32
CA GLN A 83 2.78 28.35 -38.55
C GLN A 83 3.29 29.23 -39.70
N PRO A 84 3.37 28.69 -40.92
CA PRO A 84 2.98 29.48 -42.07
C PRO A 84 1.98 28.70 -42.93
N ALA A 85 0.70 29.04 -42.75
CA ALA A 85 -0.25 29.03 -43.85
C ALA A 85 0.15 30.15 -44.84
N ALA A 86 -0.11 29.90 -46.12
CA ALA A 86 0.10 30.79 -47.27
C ALA A 86 1.46 30.71 -47.98
N ALA A 87 1.66 29.64 -48.78
CA ALA A 87 2.54 29.68 -49.96
C ALA A 87 2.19 28.61 -51.01
N ALA A 88 0.90 28.30 -51.23
CA ALA A 88 0.46 27.31 -52.23
C ALA A 88 -0.61 27.89 -53.18
N ALA A 89 -0.30 29.01 -53.83
CA ALA A 89 -1.14 29.58 -54.89
C ALA A 89 -0.30 30.37 -55.91
N MET A 90 0.54 29.66 -56.67
CA MET A 90 1.26 30.02 -57.91
C MET A 90 2.45 29.04 -57.90
N VAL A 91 2.46 27.96 -58.68
CA VAL A 91 2.66 27.96 -60.13
C VAL A 91 2.03 26.67 -60.67
N MET A 92 0.86 26.78 -61.30
CA MET A 92 0.48 25.86 -62.36
C MET A 92 0.78 26.58 -63.67
N GLU A 93 1.73 26.06 -64.44
CA GLU A 93 1.55 25.67 -65.83
C GLU A 93 2.91 25.28 -66.43
N LYS A 94 2.91 24.12 -67.11
CA LYS A 94 3.91 23.63 -68.07
C LYS A 94 5.10 22.82 -67.53
N SER A 95 4.91 21.50 -67.45
CA SER A 95 5.82 20.53 -68.10
C SER A 95 5.16 19.15 -68.11
N GLU A 96 4.83 18.69 -69.31
CA GLU A 96 4.31 17.38 -69.62
C GLU A 96 5.48 16.41 -69.87
N SER A 97 5.25 15.13 -69.56
CA SER A 97 6.04 13.96 -69.97
C SER A 97 7.36 13.69 -69.24
N GLU A 98 7.28 12.97 -68.12
CA GLU A 98 8.15 11.81 -67.90
C GLU A 98 7.35 10.68 -67.24
N SER A 99 7.37 9.52 -67.90
CA SER A 99 6.70 8.29 -67.54
C SER A 99 7.29 7.73 -66.24
N ALA A 100 6.62 7.97 -65.11
CA ALA A 100 6.71 7.09 -63.95
C ALA A 100 5.63 6.02 -64.09
N GLN A 101 6.04 4.79 -64.41
CA GLN A 101 5.19 3.62 -64.25
C GLN A 101 4.78 3.55 -62.78
N ASN A 102 3.54 3.94 -62.51
CA ASN A 102 2.88 3.69 -61.24
C ASN A 102 2.62 2.17 -61.19
N VAL A 103 3.62 1.40 -60.74
CA VAL A 103 3.39 0.04 -60.29
C VAL A 103 2.53 0.19 -59.05
N GLU A 104 1.23 0.03 -59.24
CA GLU A 104 0.27 -0.15 -58.18
C GLU A 104 0.65 -1.49 -57.51
N ILE A 105 1.56 -1.43 -56.54
CA ILE A 105 1.88 -2.55 -55.68
C ILE A 105 0.61 -2.82 -54.90
N SER A 106 -0.22 -3.74 -55.40
CA SER A 106 -1.28 -4.31 -54.59
C SER A 106 -0.57 -4.98 -53.41
N PHE A 107 -0.59 -4.34 -52.25
CA PHE A 107 -0.29 -4.98 -50.98
C PHE A 107 -1.40 -6.00 -50.77
N GLN A 108 -1.24 -7.19 -51.35
CA GLN A 108 -1.96 -8.36 -50.87
C GLN A 108 -1.62 -8.44 -49.38
N PRO A 109 -2.59 -8.56 -48.47
CA PRO A 109 -2.27 -8.86 -47.09
C PRO A 109 -1.46 -10.14 -47.13
N GLN A 110 -0.14 -10.02 -46.91
CA GLN A 110 0.74 -11.14 -46.65
C GLN A 110 0.01 -11.95 -45.58
N ASN A 111 -0.21 -13.24 -45.83
CA ASN A 111 -0.94 -14.11 -44.91
C ASN A 111 -0.16 -14.13 -43.59
N ARG A 112 -0.55 -13.26 -42.66
CA ARG A 112 0.23 -13.02 -41.44
C ARG A 112 0.06 -14.22 -40.53
N ILE A 113 1.17 -14.69 -39.99
CA ILE A 113 1.18 -15.81 -39.05
C ILE A 113 1.28 -15.22 -37.65
N ILE A 114 0.12 -14.93 -37.05
CA ILE A 114 0.03 -14.31 -35.72
C ILE A 114 -0.39 -15.36 -34.70
N VAL A 115 0.40 -15.51 -33.64
CA VAL A 115 0.06 -16.32 -32.48
C VAL A 115 -0.52 -15.40 -31.42
N ARG A 116 -1.73 -15.71 -30.94
CA ARG A 116 -2.41 -14.94 -29.88
C ARG A 116 -2.64 -15.82 -28.66
N ASN A 117 -2.29 -15.28 -27.49
CA ASN A 117 -2.59 -15.86 -26.20
C ASN A 117 -3.33 -14.85 -25.33
N ALA A 118 -4.10 -15.35 -24.37
CA ALA A 118 -4.74 -14.51 -23.38
C ALA A 118 -4.74 -15.18 -22.01
N ASP A 119 -4.63 -14.37 -20.98
CA ASP A 119 -4.77 -14.77 -19.59
C ASP A 119 -5.83 -13.86 -18.95
N MET A 120 -6.81 -14.47 -18.29
CA MET A 120 -7.98 -13.80 -17.75
C MET A 120 -8.15 -14.17 -16.28
N SER A 121 -8.52 -13.19 -15.46
CA SER A 121 -8.94 -13.39 -14.08
C SER A 121 -10.40 -12.95 -13.94
N VAL A 122 -11.22 -13.83 -13.40
CA VAL A 122 -12.66 -13.58 -13.18
C VAL A 122 -13.06 -13.86 -11.75
N GLU A 123 -14.20 -13.33 -11.35
CA GLU A 123 -14.82 -13.47 -10.05
C GLU A 123 -16.20 -14.11 -10.22
N SER A 124 -16.49 -15.18 -9.47
CA SER A 124 -17.75 -15.92 -9.56
C SER A 124 -18.22 -16.44 -8.21
N ASN A 125 -19.54 -16.44 -8.00
CA ASN A 125 -20.17 -17.04 -6.82
C ASN A 125 -20.02 -18.57 -6.79
N ASP A 126 -20.00 -19.21 -7.96
CA ASP A 126 -19.78 -20.65 -8.10
C ASP A 126 -18.63 -20.91 -9.09
N PRO A 127 -17.38 -20.96 -8.58
CA PRO A 127 -16.21 -21.17 -9.43
C PRO A 127 -16.21 -22.51 -10.19
N ILE A 128 -16.85 -23.54 -9.64
CA ILE A 128 -16.88 -24.88 -10.26
C ILE A 128 -17.78 -24.85 -11.48
N ALA A 129 -19.03 -24.36 -11.31
CA ALA A 129 -19.95 -24.20 -12.42
C ALA A 129 -19.38 -23.28 -13.51
N THR A 130 -18.68 -22.21 -13.12
CA THR A 130 -18.01 -21.30 -14.06
C THR A 130 -16.93 -22.00 -14.88
N ILE A 131 -16.12 -22.87 -14.28
CA ILE A 131 -15.11 -23.64 -15.02
C ILE A 131 -15.78 -24.59 -16.03
N ASP A 132 -16.87 -25.25 -15.63
CA ASP A 132 -17.61 -26.15 -16.50
C ASP A 132 -18.23 -25.39 -17.69
N ASP A 133 -18.86 -24.23 -17.44
CA ASP A 133 -19.42 -23.35 -18.46
C ASP A 133 -18.36 -22.86 -19.47
N ILE A 134 -17.15 -22.51 -18.99
CA ILE A 134 -16.03 -22.11 -19.85
C ILE A 134 -15.54 -23.30 -20.69
N GLY A 135 -15.48 -24.49 -20.11
CA GLY A 135 -15.12 -25.72 -20.81
C GLY A 135 -16.09 -26.04 -21.94
N ASP A 136 -17.39 -25.98 -21.66
CA ASP A 136 -18.45 -26.21 -22.64
C ASP A 136 -18.44 -25.15 -23.75
N LEU A 137 -18.22 -23.88 -23.38
CA LEU A 137 -18.07 -22.80 -24.33
C LEU A 137 -16.88 -23.03 -25.28
N ALA A 138 -15.75 -23.50 -24.77
CA ALA A 138 -14.57 -23.82 -25.57
C ALA A 138 -14.89 -24.91 -26.60
N VAL A 139 -15.55 -25.99 -26.18
CA VAL A 139 -15.94 -27.11 -27.05
C VAL A 139 -16.96 -26.65 -28.10
N GLN A 140 -17.95 -25.84 -27.71
CA GLN A 140 -18.95 -25.29 -28.62
C GLN A 140 -18.32 -24.43 -29.73
N ARG A 141 -17.20 -23.77 -29.44
CA ARG A 141 -16.45 -22.92 -30.39
C ARG A 141 -15.38 -23.68 -31.18
N GLY A 142 -15.40 -25.01 -31.16
CA GLY A 142 -14.45 -25.84 -31.90
C GLY A 142 -13.07 -25.94 -31.27
N GLY A 143 -12.96 -25.59 -29.99
CA GLY A 143 -11.77 -25.76 -29.17
C GLY A 143 -11.85 -26.98 -28.25
N TRP A 144 -10.90 -27.05 -27.31
CA TRP A 144 -10.86 -28.08 -26.27
C TRP A 144 -10.20 -27.57 -25.00
N VAL A 145 -10.46 -28.28 -23.90
CA VAL A 145 -9.81 -28.03 -22.60
C VAL A 145 -8.45 -28.73 -22.58
N VAL A 146 -7.39 -27.97 -22.33
CA VAL A 146 -6.02 -28.49 -22.18
C VAL A 146 -5.79 -28.96 -20.75
N ASN A 147 -6.23 -28.15 -19.79
CA ASN A 147 -6.10 -28.43 -18.37
C ASN A 147 -7.28 -27.78 -17.64
N SER A 148 -7.84 -28.49 -16.67
CA SER A 148 -8.77 -27.94 -15.68
C SER A 148 -8.34 -28.47 -14.34
N ASN A 149 -8.19 -27.57 -13.37
CA ASN A 149 -7.81 -27.92 -12.02
C ASN A 149 -8.71 -27.15 -11.06
N THR A 150 -9.44 -27.93 -10.28
CA THR A 150 -10.34 -27.45 -9.25
C THR A 150 -9.86 -28.04 -7.94
N SER A 151 -9.72 -27.18 -6.93
CA SER A 151 -9.43 -27.60 -5.58
C SER A 151 -10.47 -27.04 -4.63
N ASP A 152 -10.77 -27.80 -3.59
CA ASP A 152 -11.65 -27.34 -2.51
C ASP A 152 -11.03 -26.16 -1.72
N HIS A 153 -9.74 -25.90 -1.91
CA HIS A 153 -8.97 -24.84 -1.23
C HIS A 153 -8.88 -23.54 -2.05
N GLY A 154 -9.80 -23.32 -2.99
CA GLY A 154 -9.93 -22.03 -3.69
C GLY A 154 -9.06 -21.84 -4.92
N PHE A 155 -8.32 -22.85 -5.38
CA PHE A 155 -7.66 -22.81 -6.69
C PHE A 155 -8.61 -23.33 -7.77
N TYR A 156 -9.05 -22.43 -8.64
CA TYR A 156 -9.88 -22.73 -9.80
C TYR A 156 -9.20 -22.15 -11.05
N HIS A 157 -8.64 -23.03 -11.87
CA HIS A 157 -8.04 -22.61 -13.14
C HIS A 157 -8.41 -23.55 -14.28
N ILE A 158 -8.61 -22.97 -15.44
CA ILE A 158 -8.85 -23.69 -16.69
C ILE A 158 -7.99 -23.10 -17.80
N THR A 159 -7.38 -23.96 -18.60
CA THR A 159 -6.66 -23.57 -19.81
C THR A 159 -7.33 -24.23 -21.00
N ILE A 160 -7.80 -23.41 -21.94
CA ILE A 160 -8.47 -23.86 -23.16
C ILE A 160 -7.67 -23.46 -24.40
N ARG A 161 -7.82 -24.26 -25.46
CA ARG A 161 -7.38 -23.89 -26.81
C ARG A 161 -8.60 -23.75 -27.71
N ILE A 162 -8.69 -22.64 -28.40
CA ILE A 162 -9.83 -22.29 -29.26
C ILE A 162 -9.33 -21.73 -30.59
N PRO A 163 -10.07 -21.89 -31.71
CA PRO A 163 -9.66 -21.31 -32.99
C PRO A 163 -9.37 -19.82 -32.85
N ALA A 164 -8.25 -19.35 -33.41
CA ALA A 164 -7.75 -17.99 -33.18
C ALA A 164 -8.76 -16.89 -33.55
N GLU A 165 -9.60 -17.15 -34.56
CA GLU A 165 -10.68 -16.26 -35.00
C GLU A 165 -11.84 -16.13 -33.99
N THR A 166 -11.97 -17.07 -33.05
CA THR A 166 -13.05 -17.10 -32.05
C THR A 166 -12.65 -16.55 -30.69
N LEU A 167 -11.35 -16.30 -30.46
CA LEU A 167 -10.81 -15.86 -29.16
C LEU A 167 -11.57 -14.64 -28.60
N ASP A 168 -11.70 -13.60 -29.40
CA ASP A 168 -12.33 -12.35 -28.95
C ASP A 168 -13.82 -12.54 -28.62
N ALA A 169 -14.51 -13.42 -29.35
CA ALA A 169 -15.91 -13.75 -29.09
C ALA A 169 -16.08 -14.56 -27.79
N VAL A 170 -15.17 -15.51 -27.52
CA VAL A 170 -15.17 -16.27 -26.27
C VAL A 170 -14.92 -15.36 -25.07
N ILE A 171 -13.92 -14.48 -25.16
CA ILE A 171 -13.61 -13.49 -24.12
C ILE A 171 -14.85 -12.64 -23.84
N GLN A 172 -15.51 -12.10 -24.87
CA GLN A 172 -16.72 -11.29 -24.70
C GLN A 172 -17.88 -12.07 -24.06
N GLN A 173 -18.07 -13.35 -24.42
CA GLN A 173 -19.12 -14.16 -23.82
C GLN A 173 -18.86 -14.44 -22.34
N ILE A 174 -17.61 -14.69 -21.95
CA ILE A 174 -17.23 -14.85 -20.55
C ILE A 174 -17.53 -13.55 -19.78
N THR A 175 -17.11 -12.40 -20.32
CA THR A 175 -17.33 -11.08 -19.71
C THR A 175 -18.80 -10.74 -19.50
N ASN A 176 -19.66 -11.10 -20.45
CA ASN A 176 -21.06 -10.67 -20.42
C ASN A 176 -22.01 -11.65 -19.71
N GLY A 177 -21.64 -12.93 -19.60
CA GLY A 177 -22.60 -13.98 -19.23
C GLY A 177 -22.15 -14.97 -18.19
N VAL A 178 -20.86 -15.03 -17.85
CA VAL A 178 -20.32 -16.13 -17.02
C VAL A 178 -19.80 -15.64 -15.68
N ALA A 179 -18.99 -14.57 -15.67
CA ALA A 179 -18.35 -14.10 -14.45
C ALA A 179 -17.99 -12.62 -14.54
N LYS A 180 -17.78 -11.98 -13.39
CA LYS A 180 -17.29 -10.60 -13.32
C LYS A 180 -15.79 -10.59 -13.62
N VAL A 181 -15.39 -9.89 -14.67
CA VAL A 181 -13.98 -9.85 -15.09
C VAL A 181 -13.18 -8.91 -14.18
N ILE A 182 -12.09 -9.42 -13.61
CA ILE A 182 -11.12 -8.65 -12.82
C ILE A 182 -10.03 -8.10 -13.75
N SER A 183 -9.50 -8.94 -14.63
CA SER A 183 -8.48 -8.54 -15.60
C SER A 183 -8.45 -9.45 -16.82
N VAL A 184 -8.03 -8.89 -17.95
CA VAL A 184 -7.72 -9.62 -19.19
C VAL A 184 -6.40 -9.08 -19.72
N ASN A 185 -5.44 -9.97 -19.90
CA ASN A 185 -4.22 -9.69 -20.64
C ASN A 185 -4.24 -10.48 -21.94
N SER A 186 -3.85 -9.86 -23.05
CA SER A 186 -3.72 -10.53 -24.34
C SER A 186 -2.41 -10.18 -24.99
N ASP A 187 -1.67 -11.22 -25.35
CA ASP A 187 -0.38 -11.13 -26.00
C ASP A 187 -0.49 -11.65 -27.42
N SER A 188 0.13 -10.94 -28.36
CA SER A 188 0.17 -11.32 -29.77
C SER A 188 1.59 -11.24 -30.29
N THR A 189 2.03 -12.27 -31.02
CA THR A 189 3.37 -12.34 -31.61
C THR A 189 3.26 -12.65 -33.09
N ASP A 190 3.89 -11.83 -33.93
CA ASP A 190 3.93 -12.01 -35.37
C ASP A 190 5.15 -12.88 -35.74
N PHE A 191 4.88 -14.07 -36.26
CA PHE A 191 5.87 -15.04 -36.72
C PHE A 191 5.99 -15.08 -38.25
N THR A 192 5.42 -14.10 -38.96
CA THR A 192 5.38 -14.11 -40.44
C THR A 192 6.79 -14.18 -41.05
N GLU A 193 7.73 -13.38 -40.56
CA GLU A 193 9.11 -13.38 -41.05
C GLU A 193 9.81 -14.72 -40.76
N GLU A 194 9.74 -15.19 -39.51
CA GLU A 194 10.33 -16.47 -39.10
C GLU A 194 9.75 -17.64 -39.91
N TYR A 195 8.44 -17.64 -40.17
CA TYR A 195 7.78 -18.68 -40.93
C TYR A 195 8.24 -18.71 -42.40
N ILE A 196 8.35 -17.55 -43.03
CA ILE A 196 8.83 -17.43 -44.42
C ILE A 196 10.29 -17.91 -44.50
N ASP A 197 11.14 -17.46 -43.58
CA ASP A 197 12.56 -17.82 -43.54
C ASP A 197 12.76 -19.32 -43.31
N LEU A 198 12.05 -19.90 -42.35
CA LEU A 198 12.07 -21.34 -42.10
C LEU A 198 11.56 -22.13 -43.30
N GLY A 199 10.53 -21.65 -43.99
CA GLY A 199 10.02 -22.26 -45.22
C GLY A 199 11.06 -22.29 -46.34
N ALA A 200 11.76 -21.16 -46.57
CA ALA A 200 12.84 -21.08 -47.55
C ALA A 200 14.01 -22.00 -47.17
N ARG A 201 14.41 -22.01 -45.89
CA ARG A 201 15.49 -22.86 -45.39
C ARG A 201 15.15 -24.34 -45.48
N ARG A 202 13.90 -24.72 -45.18
CA ARG A 202 13.38 -26.08 -45.34
C ARG A 202 13.57 -26.58 -46.76
N SER A 203 13.19 -25.78 -47.77
CA SER A 203 13.33 -26.14 -49.19
C SER A 203 14.79 -26.43 -49.53
N THR A 204 15.71 -25.53 -49.15
CA THR A 204 17.15 -25.69 -49.41
C THR A 204 17.73 -26.94 -48.73
N VAL A 205 17.37 -27.19 -47.47
CA VAL A 205 17.85 -28.39 -46.74
C VAL A 205 17.29 -29.66 -47.36
N GLN A 206 16.00 -29.68 -47.73
CA GLN A 206 15.38 -30.80 -48.41
C GLN A 206 16.07 -31.11 -49.74
N GLU A 207 16.32 -30.11 -50.58
CA GLU A 207 17.05 -30.27 -51.84
C GLU A 207 18.47 -30.81 -51.63
N THR A 208 19.13 -30.39 -50.55
CA THR A 208 20.47 -30.90 -50.16
C THR A 208 20.41 -32.37 -49.74
N VAL A 209 19.42 -32.74 -48.92
CA VAL A 209 19.18 -34.15 -48.53
C VAL A 209 18.91 -35.00 -49.77
N ASP A 210 18.06 -34.53 -50.69
CA ASP A 210 17.71 -35.26 -51.91
C ASP A 210 18.92 -35.44 -52.83
N ALA A 211 19.74 -34.38 -53.01
CA ALA A 211 20.95 -34.44 -53.81
C ALA A 211 22.00 -35.40 -53.21
N LEU A 212 22.23 -35.34 -51.88
CA LEU A 212 23.14 -36.26 -51.21
C LEU A 212 22.62 -37.70 -51.24
N THR A 213 21.30 -37.90 -51.13
CA THR A 213 20.68 -39.23 -51.23
C THR A 213 20.75 -39.78 -52.65
N GLU A 214 20.66 -38.93 -53.68
CA GLU A 214 20.86 -39.35 -55.06
C GLU A 214 22.32 -39.65 -55.37
N LEU A 215 23.25 -38.82 -54.86
CA LEU A 215 24.67 -39.17 -54.83
C LEU A 215 24.84 -40.53 -54.16
N LEU A 216 24.16 -40.76 -53.02
CA LEU A 216 23.84 -41.98 -52.24
C LEU A 216 23.50 -43.24 -53.08
N ARG A 217 22.73 -43.05 -54.14
CA ARG A 217 22.24 -44.16 -54.99
C ARG A 217 23.08 -44.36 -56.24
N SER A 218 23.86 -43.35 -56.63
CA SER A 218 24.61 -43.38 -57.88
C SER A 218 25.82 -44.34 -57.89
N GLU A 219 26.18 -44.92 -56.73
CA GLU A 219 27.34 -45.81 -56.55
C GLU A 219 28.70 -45.19 -56.94
N LYS A 220 28.76 -43.86 -57.09
CA LYS A 220 29.97 -43.11 -57.47
C LYS A 220 30.81 -42.74 -56.23
N TYR A 221 31.35 -43.73 -55.53
CA TYR A 221 32.30 -43.52 -54.44
C TYR A 221 33.54 -44.39 -54.65
N ASP A 222 34.70 -43.84 -54.33
CA ASP A 222 35.99 -44.50 -54.49
C ASP A 222 36.34 -45.37 -53.27
N SER A 223 35.61 -45.24 -52.15
CA SER A 223 35.86 -46.02 -50.93
C SER A 223 34.63 -46.17 -49.99
N VAL A 224 34.68 -47.16 -49.09
CA VAL A 224 33.70 -47.33 -48.01
C VAL A 224 33.71 -46.14 -47.04
N GLN A 225 34.87 -45.52 -46.85
CA GLN A 225 35.04 -44.33 -46.02
C GLN A 225 34.17 -43.17 -46.54
N GLU A 226 34.25 -42.90 -47.85
CA GLU A 226 33.48 -41.86 -48.53
C GLU A 226 31.97 -42.10 -48.44
N LEU A 227 31.53 -43.36 -48.57
CA LEU A 227 30.13 -43.73 -48.37
C LEU A 227 29.64 -43.44 -46.95
N LEU A 228 30.44 -43.76 -45.93
CA LEU A 228 30.11 -43.47 -44.53
C LEU A 228 30.10 -41.96 -44.23
N GLU A 229 30.94 -41.17 -44.90
CA GLU A 229 30.95 -39.72 -44.81
C GLU A 229 29.68 -39.11 -45.42
N VAL A 230 29.29 -39.52 -46.62
CA VAL A 230 28.02 -39.06 -47.25
C VAL A 230 26.82 -39.45 -46.39
N GLN A 231 26.78 -40.69 -45.87
CA GLN A 231 25.71 -41.13 -44.97
C GLN A 231 25.62 -40.28 -43.69
N ARG A 232 26.76 -39.88 -43.14
CA ARG A 232 26.81 -39.01 -41.96
C ARG A 232 26.27 -37.63 -42.27
N GLU A 233 26.64 -37.05 -43.41
CA GLU A 233 26.13 -35.75 -43.84
C GLU A 233 24.62 -35.79 -44.09
N ILE A 234 24.10 -36.82 -44.77
CA ILE A 234 22.66 -37.02 -44.94
C ILE A 234 21.95 -37.03 -43.57
N THR A 235 22.50 -37.77 -42.60
CA THR A 235 21.93 -37.85 -41.25
C THR A 235 21.90 -36.49 -40.55
N ASN A 236 22.96 -35.69 -40.71
CA ASN A 236 23.02 -34.34 -40.14
C ASN A 236 21.96 -33.42 -40.76
N TRP A 237 21.86 -33.40 -42.10
CA TRP A 237 20.89 -32.56 -42.81
C TRP A 237 19.45 -33.00 -42.57
N GLN A 238 19.19 -34.29 -42.44
CA GLN A 238 17.88 -34.81 -42.04
C GLN A 238 17.51 -34.35 -40.63
N ALA A 239 18.44 -34.41 -39.67
CA ALA A 239 18.19 -33.91 -38.32
C ALA A 239 17.87 -32.39 -38.32
N ASP A 240 18.52 -31.61 -39.17
CA ASP A 240 18.21 -30.19 -39.33
C ASP A 240 16.84 -29.95 -40.00
N LEU A 241 16.49 -30.75 -41.00
CA LEU A 241 15.17 -30.71 -41.62
C LEU A 241 14.06 -31.01 -40.61
N GLU A 242 14.23 -32.05 -39.80
CA GLU A 242 13.27 -32.42 -38.74
C GLU A 242 13.09 -31.31 -37.70
N ARG A 243 14.17 -30.60 -37.34
CA ARG A 243 14.09 -29.43 -36.44
C ARG A 243 13.30 -28.28 -37.06
N ILE A 244 13.55 -27.98 -38.34
CA ILE A 244 12.82 -26.93 -39.07
C ILE A 244 11.34 -27.30 -39.18
N ASP A 245 11.04 -28.55 -39.54
CA ASP A 245 9.67 -29.06 -39.67
C ASP A 245 8.93 -29.02 -38.33
N GLY A 246 9.58 -29.38 -37.23
CA GLY A 246 9.03 -29.25 -35.89
C GLY A 246 8.71 -27.80 -35.51
N ARG A 247 9.59 -26.85 -35.86
CA ARG A 247 9.36 -25.41 -35.59
C ARG A 247 8.22 -24.85 -36.42
N LEU A 248 8.16 -25.19 -37.71
CA LEU A 248 7.05 -24.79 -38.60
C LEU A 248 5.71 -25.37 -38.12
N ALA A 249 5.70 -26.63 -37.70
CA ALA A 249 4.51 -27.26 -37.14
C ALA A 249 4.03 -26.55 -35.87
N PHE A 250 4.94 -26.21 -34.95
CA PHE A 250 4.62 -25.45 -33.75
C PHE A 250 4.00 -24.07 -34.06
N ILE A 251 4.60 -23.32 -35.00
CA ILE A 251 4.09 -22.00 -35.40
C ILE A 251 2.69 -22.14 -36.01
N ASN A 252 2.48 -23.11 -36.90
CA ASN A 252 1.19 -23.36 -37.53
C ASN A 252 0.10 -23.73 -36.53
N GLU A 253 0.37 -24.65 -35.59
CA GLU A 253 -0.59 -25.05 -34.56
C GLU A 253 -0.93 -23.87 -33.64
N SER A 254 0.08 -23.10 -33.23
CA SER A 254 -0.08 -21.94 -32.34
C SER A 254 -0.79 -20.76 -33.02
N ALA A 255 -0.67 -20.61 -34.33
CA ALA A 255 -1.39 -19.60 -35.10
C ALA A 255 -2.84 -20.02 -35.41
N ALA A 256 -3.09 -21.32 -35.54
CA ALA A 256 -4.43 -21.84 -35.75
C ALA A 256 -5.29 -21.77 -34.47
N PHE A 257 -4.69 -22.04 -33.30
CA PHE A 257 -5.40 -22.06 -32.01
C PHE A 257 -4.76 -21.14 -30.98
N SER A 258 -5.58 -20.26 -30.42
CA SER A 258 -5.20 -19.42 -29.30
C SER A 258 -5.37 -20.13 -27.97
N ARG A 259 -4.41 -19.92 -27.06
CA ARG A 259 -4.53 -20.35 -25.66
C ARG A 259 -5.22 -19.26 -24.85
N LEU A 260 -6.26 -19.63 -24.13
CA LEU A 260 -6.87 -18.79 -23.09
C LEU A 260 -6.72 -19.50 -21.74
N THR A 261 -6.03 -18.87 -20.81
CA THR A 261 -6.00 -19.30 -19.40
C THR A 261 -6.99 -18.45 -18.62
N VAL A 262 -7.88 -19.08 -17.86
CA VAL A 262 -8.82 -18.39 -16.99
C VAL A 262 -8.60 -18.84 -15.55
N THR A 263 -8.32 -17.88 -14.68
CA THR A 263 -8.32 -18.05 -13.22
C THR A 263 -9.65 -17.55 -12.69
N VAL A 264 -10.34 -18.39 -11.92
CA VAL A 264 -11.64 -18.07 -11.33
C VAL A 264 -11.48 -17.87 -9.84
N ASN A 265 -11.76 -16.67 -9.35
CA ASN A 265 -11.77 -16.35 -7.93
C ASN A 265 -13.20 -16.47 -7.41
N ARG A 266 -13.34 -17.01 -6.19
CA ARG A 266 -14.64 -17.02 -5.52
C ARG A 266 -15.01 -15.59 -5.13
N SER A 267 -16.20 -15.16 -5.51
CA SER A 267 -16.75 -13.87 -5.08
C SER A 267 -16.90 -13.84 -3.56
N PRO A 268 -16.46 -12.75 -2.90
CA PRO A 268 -16.64 -12.63 -1.47
C PRO A 268 -18.12 -12.50 -1.16
N ILE A 269 -18.54 -13.12 -0.06
CA ILE A 269 -19.91 -13.01 0.44
C ILE A 269 -20.11 -11.56 0.92
N PRO A 270 -21.15 -10.84 0.45
CA PRO A 270 -21.41 -9.49 0.94
C PRO A 270 -21.80 -9.55 2.42
N MET A 271 -21.18 -8.72 3.24
CA MET A 271 -21.57 -8.54 4.64
C MET A 271 -21.93 -7.10 4.94
N ARG A 272 -22.80 -6.91 5.93
CA ARG A 272 -23.19 -5.58 6.38
C ARG A 272 -22.08 -4.98 7.24
N VAL A 273 -21.72 -3.75 6.93
CA VAL A 273 -20.88 -2.86 7.75
C VAL A 273 -21.69 -1.60 8.02
N ASP A 274 -21.56 -1.07 9.23
CA ASP A 274 -22.23 0.13 9.73
C ASP A 274 -21.16 0.98 10.42
N VAL A 275 -20.76 2.06 9.76
CA VAL A 275 -19.74 2.99 10.26
C VAL A 275 -20.32 4.04 11.22
N GLY A 276 -21.66 4.14 11.29
CA GLY A 276 -22.38 5.13 12.07
C GLY A 276 -22.74 6.40 11.30
N GLU A 277 -23.12 7.44 12.03
CA GLU A 277 -23.56 8.72 11.47
C GLU A 277 -22.38 9.62 11.07
N ASP A 278 -22.67 10.60 10.21
CA ASP A 278 -21.74 11.66 9.84
C ASP A 278 -21.22 12.41 11.06
N VAL A 279 -19.98 12.88 10.98
CA VAL A 279 -19.27 13.49 12.09
C VAL A 279 -18.79 14.89 11.75
N HIS A 280 -18.75 15.75 12.77
CA HIS A 280 -18.08 17.05 12.68
C HIS A 280 -16.85 17.01 13.61
N VAL A 281 -15.69 17.48 13.13
CA VAL A 281 -14.40 17.33 13.81
C VAL A 281 -13.53 18.58 13.62
N GLY A 282 -12.91 19.05 14.68
CA GLY A 282 -12.00 20.17 14.66
C GLY A 282 -10.63 19.81 14.14
N ILE A 283 -10.00 20.72 13.43
CA ILE A 283 -8.58 20.60 13.03
C ILE A 283 -7.73 20.38 14.29
N GLY A 284 -6.84 19.38 14.25
CA GLY A 284 -5.96 19.03 15.37
C GLY A 284 -6.64 18.20 16.47
N VAL A 285 -7.95 17.97 16.41
CA VAL A 285 -8.68 17.17 17.39
C VAL A 285 -8.67 15.69 17.00
N GLY A 286 -8.09 14.84 17.86
CA GLY A 286 -8.05 13.40 17.63
C GLY A 286 -9.38 12.70 17.96
N ARG A 287 -10.09 12.23 16.93
CA ARG A 287 -11.34 11.47 17.07
C ARG A 287 -11.10 9.96 16.96
N LYS A 288 -11.84 9.17 17.73
CA LYS A 288 -11.87 7.71 17.61
C LYS A 288 -13.01 7.28 16.68
N TYR A 289 -12.72 6.42 15.73
CA TYR A 289 -13.66 5.82 14.79
C TYR A 289 -13.80 4.33 15.06
N THR A 290 -15.02 3.84 14.96
CA THR A 290 -15.38 2.42 15.13
C THR A 290 -16.43 2.06 14.10
N ALA A 291 -16.39 0.83 13.60
CA ALA A 291 -17.42 0.30 12.71
C ALA A 291 -17.99 -0.97 13.30
N ARG A 292 -19.29 -1.18 13.11
CA ARG A 292 -19.98 -2.43 13.42
C ARG A 292 -20.10 -3.25 12.16
N PHE A 293 -19.83 -4.54 12.23
CA PHE A 293 -19.92 -5.44 11.08
C PHE A 293 -20.50 -6.80 11.46
N PHE A 294 -21.08 -7.47 10.47
CA PHE A 294 -21.88 -8.68 10.66
C PHE A 294 -21.33 -9.80 9.76
N PRO A 295 -20.20 -10.43 10.15
CA PRO A 295 -19.62 -11.51 9.36
C PRO A 295 -20.53 -12.75 9.40
N PRO A 296 -20.50 -13.61 8.37
CA PRO A 296 -21.19 -14.89 8.40
C PRO A 296 -20.67 -15.80 9.54
N GLU A 297 -21.44 -16.84 9.88
CA GLU A 297 -21.01 -17.85 10.85
C GLU A 297 -19.69 -18.53 10.40
N ASP A 298 -18.87 -18.95 11.36
CA ASP A 298 -17.55 -19.59 11.18
C ASP A 298 -16.42 -18.70 10.60
N TYR A 299 -16.64 -17.41 10.41
CA TYR A 299 -15.56 -16.45 10.12
C TYR A 299 -14.93 -15.93 11.41
N ASP A 300 -13.60 -15.96 11.50
CA ASP A 300 -12.86 -15.60 12.72
C ASP A 300 -11.62 -14.71 12.50
N SER A 301 -11.17 -14.55 11.26
CA SER A 301 -10.07 -13.66 10.87
C SER A 301 -10.62 -12.43 10.15
N TYR A 302 -10.25 -11.23 10.63
CA TYR A 302 -10.76 -9.96 10.14
C TYR A 302 -9.62 -9.00 9.77
N GLU A 303 -9.82 -8.26 8.69
CA GLU A 303 -8.98 -7.14 8.27
C GLU A 303 -9.91 -5.94 8.02
N ILE A 304 -9.79 -4.90 8.83
CA ILE A 304 -10.63 -3.71 8.80
C ILE A 304 -9.74 -2.52 8.44
N THR A 305 -9.89 -2.00 7.23
CA THR A 305 -9.11 -0.91 6.68
C THR A 305 -9.93 0.37 6.64
N TRP A 306 -9.37 1.43 7.21
CA TRP A 306 -9.93 2.77 7.25
C TRP A 306 -9.16 3.68 6.30
N ASP A 307 -9.88 4.40 5.46
CA ASP A 307 -9.38 5.50 4.64
C ASP A 307 -10.16 6.75 5.02
N PHE A 308 -9.46 7.81 5.45
CA PHE A 308 -10.11 9.03 5.95
C PHE A 308 -10.35 10.08 4.86
N GLY A 309 -9.88 9.87 3.62
CA GLY A 309 -10.17 10.76 2.50
C GLY A 309 -9.47 12.13 2.56
N ASP A 310 -8.52 12.33 3.48
CA ASP A 310 -7.70 13.55 3.63
C ASP A 310 -6.28 13.38 3.05
N GLY A 311 -6.05 12.30 2.31
CA GLY A 311 -4.73 11.94 1.75
C GLY A 311 -3.79 11.24 2.75
N SER A 312 -4.21 11.03 4.00
CA SER A 312 -3.48 10.17 4.92
C SER A 312 -3.50 8.71 4.44
N GLY A 313 -2.44 7.96 4.79
CA GLY A 313 -2.38 6.54 4.46
C GLY A 313 -3.45 5.74 5.22
N PRO A 314 -3.99 4.67 4.60
CA PRO A 314 -5.03 3.88 5.24
C PRO A 314 -4.53 3.20 6.51
N GLN A 315 -5.43 3.03 7.49
CA GLN A 315 -5.14 2.40 8.78
C GLN A 315 -5.88 1.08 8.91
N THR A 316 -5.17 -0.01 9.20
CA THR A 316 -5.75 -1.36 9.29
C THR A 316 -5.70 -1.92 10.71
N VAL A 317 -6.82 -2.50 11.15
CA VAL A 317 -6.94 -3.26 12.41
C VAL A 317 -7.49 -4.66 12.14
N TYR A 318 -7.17 -5.64 12.99
CA TYR A 318 -7.43 -7.06 12.72
C TYR A 318 -8.36 -7.74 13.73
N SER A 319 -9.20 -6.97 14.43
CA SER A 319 -9.99 -7.51 15.54
C SER A 319 -11.37 -6.88 15.63
N GLY A 320 -12.37 -7.75 15.80
CA GLY A 320 -13.74 -7.42 16.15
C GLY A 320 -14.03 -7.82 17.60
N LEU A 321 -14.61 -6.91 18.36
CA LEU A 321 -15.02 -7.09 19.75
C LEU A 321 -16.51 -7.41 19.80
N ARG A 322 -16.88 -8.45 20.54
CA ARG A 322 -18.30 -8.72 20.84
C ARG A 322 -18.80 -7.71 21.87
N THR A 323 -19.93 -7.07 21.57
CA THR A 323 -20.61 -6.13 22.46
C THR A 323 -21.74 -6.87 23.19
N GLN A 324 -21.92 -6.60 24.49
CA GLN A 324 -22.98 -7.28 25.26
C GLN A 324 -24.35 -6.74 24.85
N GLY A 325 -25.26 -7.63 24.45
CA GLY A 325 -26.66 -7.28 24.16
C GLY A 325 -26.90 -6.66 22.78
N GLU A 326 -25.87 -6.59 21.93
CA GLU A 326 -25.97 -6.08 20.57
C GLU A 326 -25.48 -7.13 19.57
N ASP A 327 -26.15 -7.24 18.44
CA ASP A 327 -25.72 -8.12 17.35
C ASP A 327 -24.50 -7.51 16.61
N GLY A 328 -23.67 -8.39 16.05
CA GLY A 328 -22.47 -8.01 15.28
C GLY A 328 -21.21 -7.83 16.11
N LEU A 329 -20.11 -7.51 15.43
CA LEU A 329 -18.81 -7.22 16.01
C LEU A 329 -18.48 -5.74 15.84
N LEU A 330 -17.85 -5.15 16.85
CA LEU A 330 -17.37 -3.78 16.82
C LEU A 330 -15.86 -3.76 16.57
N SER A 331 -15.38 -2.97 15.61
CA SER A 331 -13.95 -2.85 15.35
C SER A 331 -13.21 -2.25 16.56
N VAL A 332 -11.92 -2.58 16.68
CA VAL A 332 -11.02 -1.81 17.56
C VAL A 332 -11.05 -0.33 17.14
N PRO A 333 -11.13 0.63 18.08
CA PRO A 333 -11.20 2.04 17.75
C PRO A 333 -9.91 2.54 17.12
N VAL A 334 -10.04 3.25 16.00
CA VAL A 334 -8.94 3.90 15.28
C VAL A 334 -8.96 5.40 15.59
N ARG A 335 -7.84 5.97 16.05
CA ARG A 335 -7.75 7.41 16.32
C ARG A 335 -7.18 8.13 15.09
N HIS A 336 -7.90 9.11 14.58
CA HIS A 336 -7.46 9.98 13.48
C HIS A 336 -7.59 11.46 13.85
N THR A 337 -6.68 12.27 13.32
CA THR A 337 -6.63 13.72 13.52
C THR A 337 -6.46 14.39 12.16
N TYR A 338 -7.41 15.25 11.80
CA TYR A 338 -7.30 16.05 10.58
C TYR A 338 -6.40 17.28 10.81
N SER A 339 -5.50 17.56 9.87
CA SER A 339 -4.56 18.68 9.96
C SER A 339 -5.03 19.95 9.24
N SER A 340 -6.06 19.85 8.41
CA SER A 340 -6.64 20.96 7.63
C SER A 340 -8.11 20.66 7.33
N ASP A 341 -8.89 21.70 7.08
CA ASP A 341 -10.24 21.65 6.53
C ASP A 341 -10.26 21.78 4.99
N GLU A 342 -9.10 21.81 4.34
CA GLU A 342 -8.99 21.83 2.89
C GLU A 342 -9.65 20.58 2.30
N PHE A 343 -10.57 20.77 1.35
CA PHE A 343 -11.41 19.71 0.76
C PHE A 343 -12.43 19.06 1.70
N SER A 344 -12.71 19.66 2.87
CA SER A 344 -13.84 19.27 3.71
C SER A 344 -15.18 19.41 2.94
N PRO A 345 -16.14 18.47 3.10
CA PRO A 345 -16.09 17.28 3.95
C PRO A 345 -15.27 16.13 3.33
N HIS A 346 -14.60 15.35 4.17
CA HIS A 346 -13.90 14.14 3.76
C HIS A 346 -14.82 12.92 3.79
N VAL A 347 -14.59 11.99 2.86
CA VAL A 347 -15.30 10.69 2.82
C VAL A 347 -14.47 9.66 3.58
N VAL A 348 -14.94 9.28 4.77
CA VAL A 348 -14.32 8.22 5.55
C VAL A 348 -14.89 6.89 5.08
N THR A 349 -14.04 6.04 4.55
CA THR A 349 -14.40 4.71 4.05
C THR A 349 -13.86 3.63 4.97
N VAL A 350 -14.72 2.73 5.43
CA VAL A 350 -14.30 1.52 6.14
C VAL A 350 -14.56 0.31 5.25
N ARG A 351 -13.51 -0.48 5.00
CA ARG A 351 -13.59 -1.77 4.33
C ARG A 351 -13.28 -2.88 5.31
N VAL A 352 -14.15 -3.86 5.39
CA VAL A 352 -13.98 -5.02 6.25
C VAL A 352 -13.87 -6.24 5.34
N ARG A 353 -12.81 -7.03 5.53
CA ARG A 353 -12.62 -8.34 4.93
C ARG A 353 -12.60 -9.37 6.05
N ALA A 354 -13.45 -10.38 5.93
CA ALA A 354 -13.45 -11.53 6.81
C ALA A 354 -13.02 -12.77 6.03
N SER A 355 -12.21 -13.62 6.64
CA SER A 355 -11.73 -14.86 6.02
C SER A 355 -11.98 -16.06 6.93
N SER A 356 -12.25 -17.20 6.29
CA SER A 356 -12.35 -18.53 6.91
C SER A 356 -11.83 -19.58 5.94
N ASP A 357 -11.84 -20.86 6.35
CA ASP A 357 -11.56 -21.99 5.47
C ASP A 357 -12.60 -22.14 4.34
N ARG A 358 -13.77 -21.51 4.47
CA ARG A 358 -14.88 -21.56 3.49
C ARG A 358 -14.81 -20.44 2.45
N GLY A 359 -13.99 -19.42 2.66
CA GLY A 359 -13.77 -18.34 1.70
C GLY A 359 -13.65 -16.96 2.32
N LEU A 360 -14.06 -15.96 1.54
CA LEU A 360 -13.95 -14.53 1.89
C LEU A 360 -15.33 -13.91 2.00
N ALA A 361 -15.47 -12.96 2.91
CA ALA A 361 -16.62 -12.07 3.00
C ALA A 361 -16.12 -10.63 3.05
N GLU A 362 -16.81 -9.73 2.37
CA GLU A 362 -16.41 -8.33 2.25
C GLU A 362 -17.61 -7.41 2.48
N GLY A 363 -17.36 -6.29 3.13
CA GLY A 363 -18.33 -5.23 3.34
C GLY A 363 -17.64 -3.88 3.39
N GLU A 364 -18.34 -2.85 2.94
CA GLU A 364 -17.86 -1.47 2.94
C GLU A 364 -18.98 -0.57 3.43
N ASP A 365 -18.63 0.47 4.18
CA ASP A 365 -19.54 1.55 4.51
C ASP A 365 -18.78 2.89 4.55
N GLN A 366 -19.51 4.00 4.43
CA GLN A 366 -18.93 5.34 4.33
C GLN A 366 -19.71 6.35 5.17
N LEU A 367 -18.99 7.29 5.80
CA LEU A 367 -19.56 8.46 6.44
C LEU A 367 -18.86 9.73 5.97
N TRP A 368 -19.50 10.88 6.16
CA TRP A 368 -18.89 12.18 5.94
C TRP A 368 -18.29 12.73 7.23
N ALA A 369 -17.04 13.19 7.14
CA ALA A 369 -16.36 13.94 8.18
C ALA A 369 -16.25 15.41 7.78
N ASN A 370 -17.07 16.26 8.39
CA ASN A 370 -17.03 17.70 8.22
C ASN A 370 -15.96 18.28 9.15
N VAL A 371 -14.86 18.76 8.56
CA VAL A 371 -13.73 19.32 9.29
C VAL A 371 -13.78 20.84 9.25
N SER A 372 -13.57 21.49 10.40
CA SER A 372 -13.52 22.95 10.52
C SER A 372 -12.52 23.42 11.58
N GLU A 373 -12.12 24.69 11.51
CA GLU A 373 -11.37 25.33 12.60
C GLU A 373 -12.20 25.40 13.88
N LEU A 374 -11.56 25.14 15.03
CA LEU A 374 -12.17 25.39 16.32
C LEU A 374 -12.44 26.89 16.50
N PRO A 375 -13.61 27.27 17.03
CA PRO A 375 -13.87 28.68 17.32
C PRO A 375 -12.85 29.20 18.33
N ARG A 376 -12.37 30.42 18.10
CA ARG A 376 -11.42 31.06 19.00
C ARG A 376 -12.16 31.56 20.23
N LEU A 377 -11.75 31.09 21.39
CA LEU A 377 -12.13 31.62 22.69
C LEU A 377 -10.93 32.41 23.21
N ASP A 378 -11.16 33.61 23.74
CA ASP A 378 -10.14 34.47 24.31
C ASP A 378 -10.74 35.15 25.54
N ALA A 379 -10.03 35.14 26.67
CA ALA A 379 -10.44 35.85 27.88
C ALA A 379 -9.39 36.87 28.34
N PHE A 380 -9.86 37.87 29.06
CA PHE A 380 -9.03 38.89 29.69
C PHE A 380 -9.47 39.05 31.14
N ILE A 381 -8.51 38.94 32.05
CA ILE A 381 -8.73 39.10 33.49
C ILE A 381 -8.40 40.54 33.87
N SER A 382 -9.34 41.19 34.56
CA SER A 382 -9.13 42.46 35.25
C SER A 382 -9.48 42.33 36.72
N ALA A 383 -8.86 43.15 37.55
CA ALA A 383 -9.16 43.26 38.98
C ALA A 383 -9.47 44.71 39.33
N SER A 384 -10.33 44.94 40.33
CA SER A 384 -10.60 46.27 40.85
C SER A 384 -9.33 46.95 41.38
N GLU A 385 -8.42 46.16 41.96
CA GLU A 385 -7.11 46.59 42.43
C GLU A 385 -6.12 45.41 42.36
N TRP A 386 -4.86 45.70 42.03
CA TRP A 386 -3.79 44.69 41.91
C TRP A 386 -2.89 44.61 43.14
N ASP A 387 -2.95 45.63 44.00
CA ASP A 387 -2.19 45.81 45.23
C ASP A 387 -3.16 45.97 46.39
N VAL A 388 -3.42 44.90 47.13
CA VAL A 388 -4.59 44.81 48.02
C VAL A 388 -4.16 44.55 49.46
N GLU A 389 -4.86 45.15 50.43
CA GLU A 389 -4.61 44.84 51.84
C GLU A 389 -5.15 43.44 52.22
N GLN A 390 -4.44 42.76 53.12
CA GLN A 390 -4.85 41.45 53.62
C GLN A 390 -6.27 41.50 54.20
N GLY A 391 -7.14 40.61 53.70
CA GLY A 391 -8.54 40.50 54.12
C GLY A 391 -9.50 41.48 53.44
N GLU A 392 -9.02 42.37 52.57
CA GLU A 392 -9.90 43.22 51.75
C GLU A 392 -10.45 42.43 50.54
N PRO A 393 -11.76 42.49 50.26
CA PRO A 393 -12.35 41.84 49.09
C PRO A 393 -11.97 42.59 47.80
N VAL A 394 -11.62 41.82 46.78
CA VAL A 394 -11.25 42.29 45.44
C VAL A 394 -12.25 41.70 44.45
N THR A 395 -12.76 42.53 43.56
CA THR A 395 -13.59 42.05 42.45
C THR A 395 -12.70 41.70 41.27
N PHE A 396 -12.74 40.45 40.84
CA PHE A 396 -12.14 39.96 39.61
C PHE A 396 -13.20 39.85 38.53
N THR A 397 -12.94 40.49 37.38
CA THR A 397 -13.81 40.42 36.21
C THR A 397 -13.03 39.76 35.08
N ALA A 398 -13.52 38.61 34.61
CA ALA A 398 -13.06 38.02 33.36
C ALA A 398 -14.01 38.44 32.23
N SER A 399 -13.51 39.14 31.23
CA SER A 399 -14.22 39.44 29.99
C SER A 399 -13.73 38.55 28.87
N PHE A 400 -14.62 37.95 28.09
CA PHE A 400 -14.28 37.01 27.02
C PHE A 400 -15.17 37.20 25.81
N ASN A 401 -14.72 36.72 24.64
CA ASN A 401 -15.60 36.63 23.48
C ASN A 401 -16.55 35.41 23.64
N HIS A 402 -17.77 35.53 23.12
CA HIS A 402 -18.74 34.44 23.10
C HIS A 402 -19.15 34.13 21.65
N PRO A 403 -18.37 33.31 20.91
CA PRO A 403 -18.76 32.85 19.59
C PRO A 403 -20.13 32.16 19.61
N ASP A 404 -20.99 32.46 18.64
CA ASP A 404 -22.33 31.83 18.53
C ASP A 404 -22.27 30.31 18.29
N THR A 405 -21.11 29.80 17.87
CA THR A 405 -20.84 28.37 17.63
C THR A 405 -20.48 27.59 18.90
N LEU A 406 -20.14 28.27 20.00
CA LEU A 406 -19.86 27.65 21.29
C LEU A 406 -21.10 27.60 22.17
N ARG A 407 -21.28 26.46 22.85
CA ARG A 407 -22.40 26.16 23.74
C ARG A 407 -21.86 25.67 25.07
N ASP A 408 -22.72 25.68 26.08
CA ASP A 408 -22.42 25.14 27.41
C ASP A 408 -21.10 25.68 28.00
N LEU A 409 -20.91 27.01 27.91
CA LEU A 409 -19.70 27.65 28.43
C LEU A 409 -19.64 27.53 29.95
N GLU A 410 -18.52 27.01 30.44
CA GLU A 410 -18.19 26.85 31.84
C GLU A 410 -16.91 27.59 32.17
N TYR A 411 -16.81 28.13 33.39
CA TYR A 411 -15.61 28.80 33.87
C TYR A 411 -15.20 28.31 35.26
N SER A 412 -13.91 28.45 35.57
CA SER A 412 -13.36 28.23 36.90
C SER A 412 -12.33 29.28 37.29
N TRP A 413 -12.31 29.64 38.57
CA TRP A 413 -11.32 30.54 39.20
C TRP A 413 -10.56 29.79 40.30
N ASP A 414 -9.23 29.73 40.16
CA ASP A 414 -8.31 29.22 41.18
C ASP A 414 -7.32 30.33 41.60
N PHE A 415 -7.50 30.86 42.80
CA PHE A 415 -6.67 31.95 43.35
C PHE A 415 -5.33 31.48 43.93
N ARG A 416 -5.06 30.16 43.98
CA ARG A 416 -3.81 29.54 44.48
C ARG A 416 -3.37 30.00 45.87
N ASP A 417 -4.31 30.44 46.70
CA ASP A 417 -4.11 30.86 48.09
C ASP A 417 -4.57 29.80 49.11
N GLY A 418 -5.13 28.69 48.62
CA GLY A 418 -5.69 27.59 49.40
C GLY A 418 -7.21 27.65 49.56
N SER A 419 -7.87 28.65 48.98
CA SER A 419 -9.33 28.69 48.85
C SER A 419 -9.85 27.64 47.84
N PRO A 420 -11.13 27.22 47.95
CA PRO A 420 -11.76 26.35 46.95
C PRO A 420 -11.86 27.04 45.58
N VAL A 421 -11.70 26.26 44.51
CA VAL A 421 -11.94 26.72 43.14
C VAL A 421 -13.42 27.11 42.97
N ILE A 422 -13.67 28.28 42.41
CA ILE A 422 -15.02 28.77 42.12
C ILE A 422 -15.38 28.42 40.68
N ASN A 423 -16.39 27.57 40.49
CA ASN A 423 -16.88 27.18 39.17
C ASN A 423 -18.23 27.83 38.88
N GLY A 424 -18.51 28.09 37.60
CA GLY A 424 -19.81 28.57 37.15
C GLY A 424 -20.08 28.26 35.68
N THR A 425 -21.32 28.51 35.25
CA THR A 425 -21.74 28.47 33.85
C THR A 425 -21.98 29.89 33.37
N VAL A 426 -21.68 30.16 32.10
CA VAL A 426 -21.93 31.46 31.47
C VAL A 426 -23.30 31.41 30.80
N ALA A 427 -24.15 32.41 31.05
CA ALA A 427 -25.44 32.44 30.36
C ALA A 427 -25.27 32.84 28.89
N SER A 428 -26.18 32.37 28.04
CA SER A 428 -26.14 32.64 26.59
C SER A 428 -26.02 34.15 26.30
N GLY A 429 -24.95 34.55 25.62
CA GLY A 429 -24.71 35.93 25.20
C GLY A 429 -24.05 36.83 26.27
N GLU A 430 -23.75 36.30 27.46
CA GLU A 430 -22.87 36.99 28.41
C GLU A 430 -21.42 36.93 27.93
N THR A 431 -20.70 38.04 28.05
CA THR A 431 -19.30 38.19 27.62
C THR A 431 -18.38 38.52 28.78
N GLY A 432 -18.82 38.25 30.01
CA GLY A 432 -18.00 38.44 31.20
C GLY A 432 -18.64 37.92 32.46
N VAL A 433 -17.79 37.54 33.41
CA VAL A 433 -18.17 37.02 34.73
C VAL A 433 -17.38 37.73 35.81
N GLU A 434 -18.02 37.98 36.95
CA GLU A 434 -17.43 38.69 38.09
C GLU A 434 -17.46 37.81 39.34
N VAL A 435 -16.37 37.83 40.10
CA VAL A 435 -16.23 37.13 41.38
C VAL A 435 -15.55 38.05 42.37
N GLU A 436 -16.05 38.09 43.60
CA GLU A 436 -15.37 38.73 44.72
C GLU A 436 -14.54 37.70 45.50
N HIS A 437 -13.28 38.03 45.78
CA HIS A 437 -12.37 37.18 46.57
C HIS A 437 -11.52 38.02 47.51
N ALA A 438 -11.28 37.54 48.74
CA ALA A 438 -10.46 38.21 49.74
C ALA A 438 -9.27 37.33 50.12
N PHE A 439 -8.05 37.87 50.06
CA PHE A 439 -6.82 37.14 50.40
C PHE A 439 -6.53 37.25 51.89
N GLU A 440 -6.77 36.17 52.63
CA GLU A 440 -6.65 36.12 54.10
C GLU A 440 -5.21 36.12 54.63
N ARG A 441 -4.20 35.97 53.76
CA ARG A 441 -2.79 35.88 54.16
C ARG A 441 -1.93 36.80 53.31
N HIS A 442 -1.21 37.71 53.95
CA HIS A 442 -0.09 38.40 53.30
C HIS A 442 1.07 37.43 53.05
N ARG A 443 1.74 37.58 51.90
CA ARG A 443 3.05 37.00 51.64
C ARG A 443 3.89 37.92 50.71
N PRO A 444 5.23 37.81 50.71
CA PRO A 444 6.10 38.67 49.89
C PRO A 444 5.96 38.47 48.38
N GLU A 445 5.45 37.32 47.95
CA GLU A 445 5.25 36.95 46.55
C GLU A 445 3.78 37.12 46.13
N SER A 446 3.54 37.63 44.93
CA SER A 446 2.18 37.78 44.41
C SER A 446 1.43 36.43 44.36
N TYR A 447 0.12 36.45 44.59
CA TYR A 447 -0.77 35.31 44.35
C TYR A 447 -1.00 35.14 42.86
N ARG A 448 -0.89 33.90 42.37
CA ARG A 448 -1.22 33.56 40.98
C ARG A 448 -2.69 33.22 40.92
N VAL A 449 -3.45 33.98 40.13
CA VAL A 449 -4.86 33.73 39.87
C VAL A 449 -4.97 33.08 38.50
N VAL A 450 -5.60 31.91 38.45
CA VAL A 450 -5.84 31.15 37.22
C VAL A 450 -7.33 31.20 36.92
N PHE A 451 -7.67 31.71 35.74
CA PHE A 451 -9.01 31.65 35.17
C PHE A 451 -9.01 30.66 34.01
N GLU A 452 -9.97 29.76 34.00
CA GLU A 452 -10.16 28.79 32.94
C GLU A 452 -11.57 28.91 32.40
N ILE A 453 -11.72 28.90 31.08
CA ILE A 453 -13.02 28.92 30.40
C ILE A 453 -13.03 27.84 29.33
N GLN A 454 -14.11 27.08 29.25
CA GLN A 454 -14.28 26.00 28.28
C GLN A 454 -15.70 26.00 27.70
N GLY A 455 -15.87 25.44 26.52
CA GLY A 455 -17.17 25.28 25.90
C GLY A 455 -17.15 24.27 24.75
N ASP A 456 -18.33 23.80 24.38
CA ASP A 456 -18.51 22.78 23.34
C ASP A 456 -18.87 23.43 22.00
N SER A 457 -18.20 23.00 20.94
CA SER A 457 -18.58 23.29 19.56
C SER A 457 -18.88 22.01 18.79
N ASP A 458 -19.54 22.13 17.64
CA ASP A 458 -19.73 20.98 16.75
C ASP A 458 -18.38 20.37 16.30
N ALA A 459 -17.29 21.17 16.30
CA ALA A 459 -15.91 20.76 16.01
C ALA A 459 -15.16 20.17 17.21
N GLY A 460 -15.71 20.26 18.40
CA GLY A 460 -15.12 19.73 19.63
C GLY A 460 -15.02 20.77 20.73
N GLU A 461 -14.46 20.34 21.85
CA GLU A 461 -14.27 21.15 23.05
C GLU A 461 -13.17 22.19 22.83
N VAL A 462 -13.46 23.44 23.20
CA VAL A 462 -12.50 24.55 23.22
C VAL A 462 -12.26 24.94 24.66
N LYS A 463 -11.00 25.09 25.05
CA LYS A 463 -10.60 25.39 26.42
C LYS A 463 -9.44 26.36 26.43
N GLU A 464 -9.57 27.41 27.24
CA GLU A 464 -8.55 28.44 27.42
C GLU A 464 -8.24 28.66 28.89
N THR A 465 -6.97 28.99 29.16
CA THR A 465 -6.47 29.22 30.51
C THR A 465 -5.66 30.51 30.54
N HIS A 466 -6.04 31.40 31.44
CA HIS A 466 -5.41 32.70 31.65
C HIS A 466 -4.88 32.81 33.08
N GLU A 467 -3.73 33.44 33.24
CA GLU A 467 -3.11 33.65 34.54
C GLU A 467 -2.81 35.13 34.77
N THR A 468 -3.01 35.59 36.00
CA THR A 468 -2.59 36.92 36.45
C THR A 468 -2.03 36.87 37.87
N TYR A 469 -1.47 37.99 38.34
CA TYR A 469 -0.78 38.08 39.62
C TYR A 469 -1.30 39.25 40.45
N VAL A 470 -1.53 39.00 41.74
CA VAL A 470 -2.05 39.99 42.70
C VAL A 470 -1.11 40.09 43.89
N SER A 471 -0.69 41.31 44.22
CA SER A 471 0.17 41.57 45.38
C SER A 471 -0.70 41.88 46.59
N VAL A 472 -0.46 41.19 47.70
CA VAL A 472 -1.22 41.39 48.94
C VAL A 472 -0.30 41.94 50.00
N TYR A 473 -0.67 43.04 50.64
CA TYR A 473 0.10 43.74 51.67
C TYR A 473 -0.49 43.50 53.07
N PRO A 474 0.32 43.58 54.14
CA PRO A 474 -0.20 43.48 55.49
C PRO A 474 -1.12 44.68 55.77
N ALA A 475 -2.26 44.43 56.42
CA ALA A 475 -3.14 45.49 56.85
C ALA A 475 -2.40 46.49 57.77
N PRO A 476 -2.64 47.80 57.66
CA PRO A 476 -2.01 48.80 58.50
C PRO A 476 -2.37 48.51 59.96
N THR A 477 -1.35 48.23 60.78
CA THR A 477 -1.51 48.19 62.23
C THR A 477 -1.89 49.57 62.71
N VAL A 478 -3.18 49.80 63.00
CA VAL A 478 -3.61 50.96 63.78
C VAL A 478 -3.12 50.73 65.21
N GLU A 479 -1.97 51.30 65.57
CA GLU A 479 -1.60 51.39 66.98
C GLU A 479 -2.64 52.27 67.68
N ALA A 480 -3.36 51.68 68.63
CA ALA A 480 -4.41 52.34 69.40
C ALA A 480 -3.89 53.40 70.40
N ASP A 481 -2.64 53.86 70.28
CA ASP A 481 -1.98 54.71 71.30
C ASP A 481 -1.89 56.21 70.93
N GLU A 482 -2.37 56.64 69.74
CA GLU A 482 -2.34 58.07 69.32
C GLU A 482 -3.70 58.80 69.33
N LEU A 483 -4.74 58.26 69.97
CA LEU A 483 -6.03 58.97 70.15
C LEU A 483 -6.30 59.50 71.58
N ALA A 484 -5.34 59.38 72.51
CA ALA A 484 -5.52 59.81 73.90
C ALA A 484 -4.74 61.08 74.32
N ALA A 485 -4.07 61.80 73.41
CA ALA A 485 -3.19 62.93 73.77
C ALA A 485 -3.74 64.35 73.49
N SER A 486 -4.97 64.52 72.99
CA SER A 486 -5.49 65.84 72.54
C SER A 486 -6.71 66.37 73.32
N CYS A 487 -7.16 65.73 74.39
CA CYS A 487 -8.32 66.21 75.16
C CYS A 487 -8.13 66.02 76.67
N THR A 488 -7.54 67.02 77.34
CA THR A 488 -8.01 67.60 78.62
C THR A 488 -6.91 68.44 79.29
N ALA A 489 -6.97 69.76 79.15
CA ALA A 489 -6.44 70.70 80.14
C ALA A 489 -7.23 72.01 80.09
N THR A 490 -8.42 72.02 80.70
CA THR A 490 -9.13 73.25 81.09
C THR A 490 -9.23 73.24 82.61
N THR A 491 -8.36 74.00 83.26
CA THR A 491 -8.40 74.25 84.71
C THR A 491 -9.48 75.29 85.01
N PRO A 492 -10.39 75.08 85.98
CA PRO A 492 -11.38 76.09 86.33
C PRO A 492 -10.83 77.08 87.37
N VAL A 493 -11.14 78.36 87.13
CA VAL A 493 -11.04 79.49 88.07
C VAL A 493 -11.99 79.27 89.25
N LYS A 494 -11.52 79.52 90.48
CA LYS A 494 -12.38 79.71 91.66
C LYS A 494 -12.26 81.15 92.15
N ALA A 495 -13.43 81.68 92.53
CA ALA A 495 -13.78 83.06 92.85
C ALA A 495 -13.02 83.70 94.02
#